data_AF-A0A838W7K2-F1
#
_entry.id   AF-A0A838W7K2-F1
#
_cell.length_a   1.000
_cell.length_b   1.000
_cell.length_c   1.000
_cell.angle_alpha   90.00
_cell.angle_beta   90.00
_cell.angle_gamma   90.00
#
_symmetry.space_group_name_H-M   'P 1'
#
loop_
_entity.id
_entity.type
_entity.pdbx_description
1 polymer ?
#
loop_
_entity_poly.entity_id
_entity_poly.type
_entity_poly.pdbx_seq_one_letter_code
_entity_poly.pdbx_strand_id
1 'polypeptide(L)'
;MPLRDYLVPEEQIKFICKRDIEYANKKYFLAITNKRILLYKERGILNKSEDIVCEKLERLGGLEYKEKRGLLFSLAKISITGGIKIDIKGPSEEVKSMFQVLEGLINLK
;
A
#
# COMPACT_ATOMS: atom_id res chain seq x y z
N MET A 1 4.53 -2.50 16.27
CA MET A 1 5.17 -1.16 16.28
C MET A 1 4.13 -0.12 15.91
N PRO A 2 4.03 1.04 16.58
CA PRO A 2 3.08 2.05 16.16
C PRO A 2 3.62 2.75 14.92
N LEU A 3 2.90 2.61 13.80
CA LEU A 3 3.12 3.33 12.53
C LEU A 3 3.45 4.83 12.71
N ARG A 4 2.99 5.42 13.82
CA ARG A 4 3.26 6.80 14.25
C ARG A 4 4.75 7.13 14.36
N ASP A 5 5.59 6.17 14.74
CA ASP A 5 7.03 6.40 14.91
C ASP A 5 7.74 6.67 13.56
N TYR A 6 7.09 6.33 12.45
CA TYR A 6 7.60 6.55 11.10
C TYR A 6 7.04 7.80 10.41
N LEU A 7 6.11 8.52 11.05
CA LEU A 7 5.48 9.71 10.46
C LEU A 7 6.36 10.94 10.66
N VAL A 8 6.65 11.66 9.57
CA VAL A 8 7.29 12.99 9.69
C VAL A 8 6.27 14.03 10.16
N PRO A 9 6.69 15.22 10.63
CA PRO A 9 5.76 16.30 10.93
C PRO A 9 4.76 16.55 9.79
N GLU A 10 3.50 16.79 10.15
CA GLU A 10 2.37 17.03 9.25
C GLU A 10 1.99 15.84 8.34
N GLU A 11 2.63 14.69 8.51
CA GLU A 11 2.23 13.47 7.81
C GLU A 11 0.99 12.87 8.49
N GLN A 12 -0.09 12.76 7.70
CA GLN A 12 -1.37 12.24 8.14
C GLN A 12 -1.66 10.93 7.43
N ILE A 13 -2.02 9.90 8.19
CA ILE A 13 -2.47 8.63 7.63
C ILE A 13 -3.84 8.84 6.98
N LYS A 14 -3.96 8.41 5.72
CA LYS A 14 -5.19 8.46 4.92
C LYS A 14 -5.83 7.08 4.73
N PHE A 15 -5.01 6.02 4.80
CA PHE A 15 -5.49 4.65 4.71
C PHE A 15 -4.53 3.69 5.42
N ILE A 16 -5.09 2.64 6.02
CA ILE A 16 -4.36 1.52 6.61
C ILE A 16 -5.05 0.23 6.16
N CYS A 17 -4.27 -0.73 5.67
CA CYS A 17 -4.81 -2.06 5.44
C CYS A 17 -5.19 -2.72 6.77
N LYS A 18 -6.39 -3.30 6.82
CA LYS A 18 -6.86 -4.19 7.88
C LYS A 18 -6.08 -5.52 7.89
N ARG A 19 -5.55 -5.96 6.75
CA ARG A 19 -4.80 -7.22 6.59
C ARG A 19 -3.54 -7.01 5.76
N ASP A 20 -2.59 -7.92 5.90
CA ASP A 20 -1.40 -7.88 5.06
C ASP A 20 -1.76 -8.01 3.57
N ILE A 21 -1.12 -7.19 2.75
CA ILE A 21 -1.25 -7.22 1.29
C ILE A 21 -0.02 -7.86 0.65
N GLU A 22 -0.18 -8.41 -0.54
CA GLU A 22 0.93 -8.98 -1.29
C GLU A 22 1.60 -7.91 -2.15
N TYR A 23 2.92 -7.77 -1.98
CA TYR A 23 3.81 -6.99 -2.82
C TYR A 23 5.12 -7.77 -3.02
N ALA A 24 5.64 -7.84 -4.25
CA ALA A 24 6.87 -8.56 -4.59
C ALA A 24 6.93 -10.00 -4.00
N ASN A 25 5.82 -10.74 -4.10
CA ASN A 25 5.64 -12.11 -3.57
C ASN A 25 5.85 -12.25 -2.04
N LYS A 26 5.70 -11.16 -1.30
CA LYS A 26 5.74 -11.14 0.17
C LYS A 26 4.52 -10.41 0.71
N LYS A 27 4.15 -10.74 1.94
CA LYS A 27 3.10 -10.04 2.69
C LYS A 27 3.67 -8.85 3.46
N TYR A 28 3.03 -7.70 3.33
CA TYR A 28 3.39 -6.45 3.99
C TYR A 28 2.17 -5.84 4.67
N PHE A 29 2.39 -5.21 5.81
CA PHE A 29 1.51 -4.17 6.30
C PHE A 29 1.63 -2.96 5.37
N LEU A 30 0.51 -2.34 5.00
CA LEU A 30 0.50 -1.17 4.12
C LEU A 30 -0.26 -0.02 4.76
N ALA A 31 0.34 1.16 4.68
CA ALA A 31 -0.30 2.43 5.00
C ALA A 31 -0.08 3.44 3.86
N ILE A 32 -1.07 4.31 3.67
CA ILE A 32 -0.97 5.46 2.77
C ILE A 32 -1.14 6.70 3.61
N THR A 33 -0.23 7.66 3.43
CA THR A 33 -0.30 8.97 4.07
C THR A 33 -0.61 10.04 3.03
N ASN A 34 -0.73 11.30 3.45
CA ASN A 34 -0.75 12.45 2.53
C ASN A 34 0.59 12.69 1.81
N LYS A 35 1.66 11.94 2.12
CA LYS A 35 3.00 12.14 1.54
C LYS A 35 3.51 10.93 0.75
N ARG A 36 3.19 9.70 1.17
CA ARG A 36 3.77 8.46 0.61
C ARG A 36 2.90 7.23 0.84
N ILE A 37 3.22 6.19 0.06
CA ILE A 37 2.84 4.81 0.30
C ILE A 37 3.96 4.17 1.11
N LEU A 38 3.62 3.49 2.21
CA LEU A 38 4.52 2.75 3.06
C LEU A 38 4.14 1.28 3.08
N LEU A 39 5.08 0.40 2.72
CA LEU A 39 4.99 -1.04 2.96
C LEU A 39 6.01 -1.40 4.05
N TYR A 40 5.55 -2.12 5.06
CA TYR A 40 6.38 -2.55 6.18
C TYR A 40 6.22 -4.06 6.41
N LYS A 41 7.33 -4.74 6.63
CA LYS A 41 7.35 -6.14 7.05
C LYS A 41 8.48 -6.35 8.06
N GLU A 42 8.13 -6.97 9.19
CA GLU A 42 9.10 -7.43 10.19
C GLU A 42 9.39 -8.93 9.97
N ARG A 43 10.65 -9.36 10.12
CA ARG A 43 11.04 -10.77 10.04
C ARG A 43 11.87 -11.19 11.25
N GLY A 44 11.58 -12.37 11.79
CA GLY A 44 12.37 -13.02 12.84
C GLY A 44 11.92 -12.66 14.26
N ILE A 45 11.96 -13.63 15.18
CA ILE A 45 11.59 -13.44 16.60
C ILE A 45 12.81 -13.00 17.43
N LEU A 46 14.00 -13.58 17.16
CA LEU A 46 15.24 -13.24 17.86
C LEU A 46 16.11 -12.20 17.12
N ASN A 47 16.24 -12.31 15.79
CA ASN A 47 16.98 -11.36 14.95
C ASN A 47 15.99 -10.60 14.06
N LYS A 48 15.28 -9.65 14.67
CA LYS A 48 14.31 -8.80 13.99
C LYS A 48 15.01 -8.03 12.87
N SER A 49 14.55 -8.22 11.64
CA SER A 49 14.95 -7.44 10.48
C SER A 49 13.72 -6.79 9.85
N GLU A 50 13.86 -5.52 9.50
CA GLU A 50 12.80 -4.72 8.92
C GLU A 50 12.99 -4.59 7.41
N ASP A 51 11.91 -4.76 6.66
CA ASP A 51 11.84 -4.60 5.21
C ASP A 51 10.82 -3.49 4.95
N ILE A 52 11.33 -2.30 4.58
CA ILE A 52 10.54 -1.08 4.41
C ILE A 52 10.64 -0.60 2.96
N VAL A 53 9.49 -0.37 2.33
CA VAL A 53 9.40 0.25 1.01
C VAL A 53 8.58 1.53 1.13
N CYS A 54 9.15 2.63 0.65
CA CYS A 54 8.53 3.95 0.66
C CYS A 54 8.48 4.50 -0.77
N GLU A 55 7.31 4.91 -1.22
CA GLU A 55 7.18 5.65 -2.49
C GLU A 55 6.38 6.94 -2.28
N LYS A 56 6.96 8.06 -2.67
CA LYS A 56 6.35 9.39 -2.52
C LYS A 56 5.14 9.51 -3.44
N LEU A 57 4.04 10.06 -2.94
CA LEU A 57 2.86 10.29 -3.77
C LEU A 57 3.16 11.20 -4.95
N GLU A 58 4.03 12.20 -4.78
CA GLU A 58 4.51 13.11 -5.83
C GLU A 58 5.05 12.39 -7.07
N ARG A 59 5.66 11.21 -6.89
CA ARG A 59 6.28 10.43 -7.96
C ARG A 59 5.29 9.51 -8.70
N LEU A 60 4.05 9.40 -8.24
CA LEU A 60 3.05 8.56 -8.89
C LEU A 60 2.63 9.19 -10.23
N GLY A 61 2.82 8.43 -11.31
CA GLY A 61 2.47 8.82 -12.68
C GLY A 61 1.24 8.10 -13.22
N GLY A 62 0.82 6.97 -12.64
CA GLY A 62 -0.36 6.25 -13.07
C GLY A 62 -0.85 5.20 -12.08
N LEU A 63 -2.15 4.94 -12.13
CA LEU A 63 -2.84 4.01 -11.24
C LEU A 63 -3.79 3.14 -12.05
N GLU A 64 -3.59 1.82 -12.04
CA GLU A 64 -4.46 0.85 -12.71
C GLU A 64 -5.05 -0.12 -11.70
N TYR A 65 -6.37 -0.30 -11.72
CA TYR A 65 -7.08 -1.30 -10.94
C TYR A 65 -7.52 -2.47 -11.81
N LYS A 66 -7.30 -3.69 -11.33
CA LYS A 66 -7.80 -4.93 -11.94
C LYS A 66 -8.42 -5.83 -10.89
N GLU A 67 -9.64 -6.30 -11.14
CA GLU A 67 -10.33 -7.22 -10.25
C GLU A 67 -10.58 -8.55 -10.96
N LYS A 68 -10.32 -9.65 -10.26
CA LYS A 68 -10.68 -10.99 -10.67
C LYS A 68 -11.69 -11.55 -9.68
N ARG A 69 -12.94 -11.69 -10.15
CA ARG A 69 -14.00 -12.34 -9.39
C ARG A 69 -13.76 -13.85 -9.38
N GLY A 70 -13.68 -14.41 -8.18
CA GLY A 70 -13.68 -15.86 -7.95
C GLY A 70 -15.03 -16.33 -7.44
N LEU A 71 -15.23 -17.65 -7.42
CA LEU A 71 -16.49 -18.27 -6.99
C LEU A 71 -16.76 -18.11 -5.49
N LEU A 72 -15.70 -18.06 -4.67
CA LEU A 72 -15.78 -17.94 -3.20
C LEU A 72 -15.12 -16.66 -2.67
N PHE A 73 -14.07 -16.17 -3.33
CA PHE A 73 -13.37 -14.95 -2.95
C PHE A 73 -12.94 -14.21 -4.19
N SER A 74 -13.00 -12.88 -4.13
CA SER A 74 -12.51 -12.00 -5.19
C SER A 74 -11.15 -11.42 -4.80
N LEU A 75 -10.22 -11.43 -5.75
CA LEU A 75 -8.91 -10.82 -5.61
C LEU A 75 -8.81 -9.62 -6.54
N ALA A 76 -8.10 -8.59 -6.11
CA ALA A 76 -7.78 -7.46 -6.96
C ALA A 76 -6.30 -7.11 -6.89
N LYS A 77 -5.90 -6.33 -7.89
CA LYS A 77 -4.56 -5.79 -8.06
C LYS A 77 -4.64 -4.29 -8.33
N ILE A 78 -3.77 -3.53 -7.67
CA ILE A 78 -3.41 -2.19 -8.09
C ILE A 78 -2.02 -2.25 -8.71
N SER A 79 -1.84 -1.68 -9.89
CA SER A 79 -0.54 -1.40 -10.48
C SER A 79 -0.30 0.10 -10.43
N ILE A 80 0.73 0.52 -9.70
CA ILE A 80 1.12 1.92 -9.55
C ILE A 80 2.41 2.13 -10.35
N THR A 81 2.39 3.10 -11.27
CA THR A 81 3.57 3.53 -12.03
C THR A 81 4.06 4.87 -11.50
N GLY A 82 5.38 5.08 -11.49
CA GLY A 82 6.00 6.24 -10.88
C GLY A 82 7.53 6.11 -10.84
N GLY A 83 8.16 6.50 -9.73
CA GLY A 83 9.60 6.30 -9.52
C GLY A 83 9.98 4.83 -9.48
N ILE A 84 9.12 3.99 -8.89
CA ILE A 84 9.18 2.54 -8.99
C ILE A 84 7.81 1.97 -9.38
N LYS A 85 7.79 0.81 -10.02
CA LYS A 85 6.55 0.07 -10.25
C LYS A 85 6.15 -0.68 -8.99
N ILE A 86 4.94 -0.43 -8.49
CA ILE A 86 4.37 -1.11 -7.32
C ILE A 86 3.13 -1.88 -7.74
N ASP A 87 3.22 -3.20 -7.63
CA ASP A 87 2.10 -4.11 -7.89
C ASP A 87 1.60 -4.68 -6.55
N ILE A 88 0.45 -4.20 -6.09
CA ILE A 88 -0.20 -4.65 -4.84
C ILE A 88 -1.33 -5.59 -5.18
N LYS A 89 -1.42 -6.73 -4.49
CA LYS A 89 -2.54 -7.68 -4.62
C LYS A 89 -3.16 -8.00 -3.26
N GLY A 90 -4.45 -8.31 -3.26
CA GLY A 90 -5.16 -8.66 -2.03
C GLY A 90 -6.65 -8.88 -2.24
N PRO A 91 -7.44 -8.99 -1.15
CA PRO A 91 -8.90 -9.08 -1.21
C PRO A 91 -9.49 -7.86 -1.94
N SER A 92 -10.44 -8.09 -2.84
CA SER A 92 -10.98 -7.02 -3.70
C SER A 92 -11.53 -5.82 -2.94
N GLU A 93 -12.27 -6.05 -1.84
CA GLU A 93 -12.86 -4.96 -1.05
C GLU A 93 -11.80 -4.01 -0.49
N GLU A 94 -10.73 -4.57 0.07
CA GLU A 94 -9.65 -3.83 0.69
C GLU A 94 -8.80 -3.10 -0.35
N VAL A 95 -8.47 -3.79 -1.43
CA VAL A 95 -7.70 -3.21 -2.55
C VAL A 95 -8.52 -2.13 -3.27
N LYS A 96 -9.83 -2.31 -3.45
CA LYS A 96 -10.70 -1.29 -4.05
C LYS A 96 -10.76 -0.02 -3.19
N SER A 97 -10.89 -0.18 -1.87
CA SER A 97 -10.87 0.95 -0.94
C SER A 97 -9.53 1.70 -1.00
N MET A 98 -8.42 0.96 -1.08
CA MET A 98 -7.08 1.53 -1.26
C MET A 98 -6.96 2.31 -2.57
N PHE A 99 -7.47 1.75 -3.68
CA PHE A 99 -7.45 2.41 -4.99
C PHE A 99 -8.18 3.75 -4.95
N GLN A 100 -9.38 3.79 -4.38
CA GLN A 100 -10.19 5.02 -4.28
C GLN A 100 -9.48 6.12 -3.48
N VAL A 101 -8.78 5.75 -2.40
CA VAL A 101 -7.98 6.72 -1.63
C VAL A 101 -6.79 7.22 -2.45
N LEU A 102 -6.06 6.34 -3.14
CA LEU A 102 -4.93 6.73 -3.98
C LEU A 102 -5.36 7.64 -5.14
N GLU A 103 -6.46 7.31 -5.81
CA GLU A 103 -7.03 8.10 -6.89
C GLU A 103 -7.41 9.51 -6.39
N GLY A 104 -8.07 9.61 -5.24
CA GLY A 104 -8.38 10.90 -4.62
C GLY A 104 -7.14 11.72 -4.28
N LEU A 105 -6.09 11.09 -3.75
CA LEU A 105 -4.84 11.78 -3.41
C LEU A 105 -4.03 12.22 -4.64
N ILE A 106 -4.14 11.51 -5.77
CA ILE A 106 -3.47 11.87 -7.02
C ILE A 106 -4.21 13.02 -7.72
N ASN A 107 -5.54 12.98 -7.75
CA ASN A 107 -6.37 13.99 -8.43
C ASN A 107 -6.46 15.33 -7.70
N LEU A 108 -6.00 15.41 -6.44
CA LEU A 108 -5.92 16.64 -5.65
C LEU A 108 -4.62 17.43 -5.89
N LYS A 109 -3.70 16.91 -6.70
CA LYS A 109 -2.50 17.65 -7.14
C LYS A 109 -2.81 18.57 -8.31
#